data_AF-A0A2U1NIZ2-F1
#
_entry.id   AF-A0A2U1NIZ2-F1
#
_cell.length_a   1.000
_cell.length_b   1.000
_cell.length_c   1.000
_cell.angle_alpha   90.00
_cell.angle_beta   90.00
_cell.angle_gamma   90.00
#
_symmetry.space_group_name_H-M   'P 1'
#
loop_
_entity.id
_entity.type
_entity.pdbx_description
1 polymer ?
#
loop_
_entity_poly.entity_id
_entity_poly.type
_entity_poly.pdbx_seq_one_letter_code
_entity_poly.pdbx_strand_id
1 'polypeptide(L)'
;MAPILVVATNRGITTTRGTNYKSPHGIPIDFLDRLLIISTQPYTEDDIRKILDIRCQEEDVDIFDDAKVLLTKIGVETSLRYAINLITSAALACQKRKGKVVEMEDVSRVYELFWDVKRSTQYLIEYQKLVHVQ
;
A
#
# COMPACT_ATOMS: atom_id res chain seq x y z
N MET A 1 -13.17 23.12 25.74
CA MET A 1 -12.77 21.68 25.70
C MET A 1 -11.65 21.54 24.68
N ALA A 2 -10.59 20.80 25.01
CA ALA A 2 -9.53 20.48 24.06
C ALA A 2 -9.89 19.20 23.27
N PRO A 3 -9.57 19.09 21.97
CA PRO A 3 -9.86 17.91 21.16
C PRO A 3 -8.94 16.73 21.52
N ILE A 4 -9.40 15.51 21.22
CA ILE A 4 -8.56 14.30 21.31
C ILE A 4 -7.58 14.30 20.14
N LEU A 5 -6.28 14.21 20.44
CA LEU A 5 -5.21 14.15 19.45
C LEU A 5 -4.84 12.69 19.18
N VAL A 6 -5.01 12.24 17.94
CA VAL A 6 -4.55 10.92 17.47
C VAL A 6 -3.46 11.14 16.43
N VAL A 7 -2.28 10.53 16.65
CA VAL A 7 -1.11 10.63 15.77
C VAL A 7 -0.67 9.24 15.36
N ALA A 8 -0.23 9.07 14.12
CA ALA A 8 0.32 7.82 13.60
C ALA A 8 1.70 8.06 12.97
N THR A 9 2.58 7.08 13.12
CA THR A 9 3.94 7.11 12.58
C THR A 9 4.38 5.70 12.21
N ASN A 10 5.11 5.60 11.10
CA ASN A 10 5.74 4.37 10.64
C ASN A 10 7.26 4.41 10.84
N ARG A 11 7.78 5.39 11.58
CA ARG A 11 9.23 5.56 11.85
C ARG A 11 9.54 5.15 13.28
N GLY A 12 10.55 4.28 13.45
CA GLY A 12 11.03 3.83 14.75
C GLY A 12 11.82 4.92 15.49
N ILE A 13 13.11 5.09 15.18
CA ILE A 13 13.93 6.18 15.72
C ILE A 13 14.27 7.14 14.58
N THR A 14 14.00 8.43 14.76
CA THR A 14 14.30 9.46 13.75
C THR A 14 14.70 10.76 14.43
N THR A 15 15.27 11.70 13.69
CA THR A 15 15.66 13.01 14.24
C THR A 15 14.43 13.87 14.47
N THR A 16 14.35 14.52 15.63
CA THR A 16 13.30 15.51 15.89
C THR A 16 13.56 16.72 14.99
N ARG A 17 12.61 17.03 14.09
CA ARG A 17 12.75 18.13 13.13
C ARG A 17 13.06 19.45 13.85
N GLY A 18 14.09 20.16 13.37
CA GLY A 18 14.56 21.40 14.00
C GLY A 18 15.61 21.21 15.10
N THR A 19 16.01 19.96 15.39
CA THR A 19 17.09 19.65 16.35
C THR A 19 18.04 18.60 15.78
N ASN A 20 19.19 18.43 16.43
CA ASN A 20 20.16 17.39 16.10
C ASN A 20 19.97 16.10 16.94
N TYR A 21 18.93 16.03 17.75
CA TYR A 21 18.66 14.89 18.64
C TYR A 21 17.79 13.84 17.95
N LYS A 22 18.14 12.57 18.16
CA LYS A 22 17.32 11.43 17.75
C LYS A 22 16.36 11.06 18.87
N SER A 23 15.12 10.77 18.53
CA SER A 23 14.06 10.41 19.45
C SER A 23 13.19 9.29 18.87
N PRO A 24 12.52 8.49 19.72
CA PRO A 24 11.50 7.57 19.24
C PRO A 24 10.41 8.35 18.50
N HIS A 25 10.04 7.87 17.32
CA HIS A 25 9.05 8.47 16.43
C HIS A 25 9.34 9.90 15.95
N GLY A 26 10.48 10.49 16.31
CA GLY A 26 10.81 11.89 16.00
C GLY A 26 10.07 12.88 16.91
N ILE A 27 9.56 12.41 18.04
CA ILE A 27 8.77 13.16 19.00
C ILE A 27 9.65 13.51 20.21
N PRO A 28 9.62 14.75 20.73
CA PRO A 28 10.30 15.10 21.97
C PRO A 28 9.87 14.19 23.14
N ILE A 29 10.83 13.79 23.98
CA ILE A 29 10.61 12.82 25.06
C ILE A 29 9.50 13.29 26.01
N ASP A 30 9.49 14.58 26.37
CA ASP A 30 8.46 15.18 27.23
C ASP A 30 7.02 15.04 26.70
N PHE A 31 6.88 14.93 25.38
CA PHE A 31 5.60 14.72 24.73
C PHE A 31 5.26 13.22 24.68
N LEU A 32 6.25 12.37 24.42
CA LEU A 32 6.09 10.91 24.36
C LEU A 32 5.59 10.34 25.69
N ASP A 33 6.08 10.85 26.82
CA ASP A 33 5.64 10.45 28.17
C ASP A 33 4.15 10.72 28.44
N ARG A 34 3.50 11.55 27.61
CA ARG A 34 2.08 11.91 27.73
C ARG A 34 1.20 11.17 26.73
N LEU A 35 1.76 10.32 25.87
CA LEU A 35 1.04 9.60 24.84
C LEU A 35 0.71 8.16 25.27
N LEU A 36 -0.49 7.71 24.93
CA LEU A 36 -0.83 6.29 24.95
C LEU A 36 -0.40 5.67 23.61
N ILE A 37 0.61 4.81 23.65
CA ILE A 37 1.18 4.18 22.45
C ILE A 37 0.45 2.87 22.17
N ILE A 38 -0.15 2.77 20.98
CA ILE A 38 -0.79 1.55 20.47
C ILE A 38 0.02 1.08 19.25
N SER A 39 0.54 -0.14 19.30
CA SER A 39 1.26 -0.75 18.18
C SER A 39 0.31 -1.55 17.29
N THR A 40 0.39 -1.30 15.98
CA THR A 40 -0.33 -2.10 14.97
C THR A 40 0.57 -3.20 14.44
N GLN A 41 0.01 -4.39 14.24
CA GLN A 41 0.71 -5.52 13.62
C GLN A 41 0.40 -5.58 12.12
N PRO A 42 1.31 -6.13 11.29
CA PRO A 42 1.02 -6.37 9.88
C PRO A 42 -0.14 -7.35 9.72
N TYR A 43 -0.97 -7.13 8.70
CA TYR A 43 -2.09 -8.01 8.37
C TYR A 43 -1.61 -9.38 7.89
N THR A 44 -2.39 -10.41 8.21
CA THR A 44 -2.22 -11.75 7.62
C THR A 44 -2.78 -11.78 6.19
N GLU A 45 -2.45 -12.81 5.41
CA GLU A 45 -3.01 -13.00 4.07
C GLU A 45 -4.54 -13.06 4.09
N ASP A 46 -5.12 -13.75 5.08
CA ASP A 46 -6.57 -13.84 5.26
C ASP A 46 -7.20 -12.49 5.58
N ASP A 47 -6.53 -11.65 6.37
CA ASP A 47 -7.00 -10.30 6.68
C ASP A 47 -6.94 -9.41 5.43
N ILE A 48 -5.86 -9.51 4.64
CA ILE A 48 -5.72 -8.77 3.38
C ILE A 48 -6.84 -9.14 2.43
N ARG A 49 -7.14 -10.43 2.27
CA ARG A 49 -8.25 -10.91 1.42
C ARG A 49 -9.59 -10.29 1.86
N LYS A 50 -9.91 -10.35 3.15
CA LYS A 50 -11.14 -9.76 3.70
C LYS A 50 -11.22 -8.25 3.47
N ILE A 51 -10.11 -7.53 3.66
CA ILE A 51 -10.08 -6.08 3.43
C ILE A 51 -10.33 -5.79 1.95
N LEU A 52 -9.71 -6.55 1.04
CA LEU A 52 -9.93 -6.39 -0.40
C LEU A 52 -11.38 -6.72 -0.78
N ASP A 53 -11.98 -7.75 -0.20
CA ASP A 53 -13.39 -8.10 -0.42
C ASP A 53 -14.33 -6.95 -0.02
N ILE A 54 -14.13 -6.36 1.16
CA ILE A 54 -14.89 -5.20 1.62
C ILE A 54 -14.68 -4.01 0.66
N ARG A 55 -13.46 -3.79 0.18
CA ARG A 55 -13.16 -2.70 -0.76
C ARG A 55 -13.82 -2.89 -2.12
N CYS A 56 -13.88 -4.12 -2.63
CA CYS A 56 -14.60 -4.42 -3.86
C CYS A 56 -16.10 -4.11 -3.72
N GLN A 57 -16.69 -4.45 -2.57
CA GLN A 57 -18.10 -4.16 -2.28
C GLN A 57 -18.36 -2.66 -2.15
N GLU A 58 -17.49 -1.93 -1.46
CA GLU A 58 -17.60 -0.46 -1.30
C GLU A 58 -17.42 0.29 -2.63
N GLU A 59 -16.58 -0.21 -3.54
CA GLU A 59 -16.37 0.37 -4.87
C GLU A 59 -17.39 -0.12 -5.92
N ASP A 60 -18.33 -0.99 -5.54
CA ASP A 60 -19.32 -1.62 -6.43
C ASP A 60 -18.68 -2.31 -7.65
N VAL A 61 -17.60 -3.05 -7.40
CA VAL A 61 -16.84 -3.78 -8.44
C VAL A 61 -16.99 -5.29 -8.23
N ASP A 62 -17.63 -5.94 -9.20
CA ASP A 62 -17.67 -7.40 -9.27
C ASP A 62 -16.31 -7.94 -9.75
N ILE A 63 -15.63 -8.71 -8.90
CA ILE A 63 -14.34 -9.36 -9.22
C ILE A 63 -14.49 -10.87 -9.10
N PHE A 64 -13.99 -11.60 -10.09
CA PHE A 64 -13.95 -13.06 -10.09
C PHE A 64 -13.03 -13.60 -8.97
N ASP A 65 -13.37 -14.74 -8.38
CA ASP A 65 -12.64 -15.27 -7.21
C ASP A 65 -11.15 -15.52 -7.49
N ASP A 66 -10.80 -16.01 -8.68
CA ASP A 66 -9.41 -16.21 -9.09
C ASP A 66 -8.63 -14.89 -9.16
N ALA A 67 -9.28 -13.81 -9.63
CA ALA A 67 -8.68 -12.48 -9.68
C ALA A 67 -8.48 -11.89 -8.28
N LYS A 68 -9.38 -12.20 -7.32
CA LYS A 68 -9.21 -11.81 -5.91
C LYS A 68 -8.03 -12.53 -5.26
N VAL A 69 -7.83 -13.81 -5.57
CA VAL A 69 -6.65 -14.56 -5.09
C VAL A 69 -5.36 -13.93 -5.62
N LEU A 70 -5.33 -13.55 -6.91
CA LEU A 70 -4.19 -12.86 -7.50
C LEU A 70 -3.93 -11.49 -6.83
N LEU A 71 -4.98 -10.68 -6.64
CA LEU A 71 -4.87 -9.38 -5.95
C LEU A 71 -4.37 -9.53 -4.51
N THR A 72 -4.80 -10.58 -3.81
CA THR A 72 -4.35 -10.87 -2.44
C THR A 72 -2.85 -11.17 -2.41
N LYS A 73 -2.37 -12.02 -3.32
CA LYS A 73 -0.92 -12.31 -3.45
C LYS A 73 -0.12 -11.05 -3.75
N ILE A 74 -0.59 -10.21 -4.68
CA ILE A 74 0.03 -8.92 -4.99
C ILE A 74 0.08 -8.04 -3.74
N GLY A 75 -1.01 -7.99 -2.96
CA GLY A 75 -1.10 -7.21 -1.72
C GLY A 75 -0.10 -7.66 -0.64
N VAL A 76 0.15 -8.96 -0.53
CA VAL A 76 1.15 -9.54 0.38
C VAL A 76 2.58 -9.20 -0.07
N GLU A 77 2.89 -9.35 -1.36
CA GLU A 77 4.24 -9.10 -1.88
C GLU A 77 4.62 -7.60 -1.91
N THR A 78 3.63 -6.74 -2.16
CA THR A 78 3.84 -5.29 -2.35
C THR A 78 3.36 -4.48 -1.14
N SER A 79 2.10 -4.03 -1.17
CA SER A 79 1.40 -3.34 -0.08
C SER A 79 -0.11 -3.37 -0.31
N LEU A 80 -0.88 -3.35 0.77
CA LEU A 80 -2.34 -3.26 0.73
C LEU A 80 -2.84 -2.02 -0.03
N ARG A 81 -2.15 -0.88 0.10
CA ARG A 81 -2.49 0.36 -0.62
C ARG A 81 -2.44 0.16 -2.13
N TYR A 82 -1.39 -0.52 -2.61
CA TYR A 82 -1.23 -0.77 -4.04
C TYR A 82 -2.31 -1.72 -4.56
N ALA A 83 -2.60 -2.80 -3.83
CA ALA A 83 -3.67 -3.73 -4.19
C ALA A 83 -5.06 -3.05 -4.27
N ILE A 84 -5.38 -2.13 -3.35
CA ILE A 84 -6.63 -1.37 -3.40
C ILE A 84 -6.69 -0.48 -4.64
N ASN A 85 -5.62 0.26 -4.96
CA ASN A 85 -5.58 1.10 -6.16
C ASN A 85 -5.71 0.28 -7.46
N LEU A 86 -5.25 -0.98 -7.45
CA LEU A 86 -5.43 -1.88 -8.58
C LEU A 86 -6.88 -2.28 -8.80
N ILE A 87 -7.73 -2.34 -7.76
CA ILE A 87 -9.17 -2.64 -7.90
C ILE A 87 -9.83 -1.63 -8.83
N THR A 88 -9.71 -0.34 -8.52
CA THR A 88 -10.29 0.74 -9.34
C THR A 88 -9.74 0.74 -10.76
N SER A 89 -8.44 0.48 -10.91
CA SER A 89 -7.78 0.47 -12.22
C SER A 89 -8.18 -0.76 -13.06
N ALA A 90 -8.35 -1.92 -12.43
CA ALA A 90 -8.84 -3.15 -13.06
C ALA A 90 -10.31 -3.03 -13.44
N ALA A 91 -11.13 -2.35 -12.64
CA ALA A 91 -12.51 -2.01 -12.99
C ALA A 91 -12.59 -1.17 -14.27
N LEU A 92 -11.71 -0.16 -14.40
CA LEU A 92 -11.62 0.65 -15.63
C LEU A 92 -11.17 -0.18 -16.84
N ALA A 93 -10.22 -1.10 -16.66
CA ALA A 93 -9.77 -2.01 -17.71
C ALA A 93 -10.90 -2.95 -18.17
N CYS A 94 -11.67 -3.49 -17.22
CA CYS A 94 -12.85 -4.31 -17.48
C CYS A 94 -13.93 -3.52 -18.25
N GLN A 95 -14.21 -2.29 -17.83
CA GLN A 95 -15.15 -1.41 -18.52
C GLN A 95 -14.71 -1.13 -19.96
N LYS A 96 -13.40 -0.93 -20.19
CA LYS A 96 -12.84 -0.73 -21.53
C LYS A 96 -13.00 -1.94 -22.44
N ARG A 97 -12.92 -3.18 -21.92
CA ARG A 97 -13.26 -4.39 -22.70
C ARG A 97 -14.75 -4.66 -22.81
N LYS A 98 -15.61 -3.81 -22.21
CA LYS A 98 -17.06 -4.00 -22.07
C LYS A 98 -17.42 -5.28 -21.28
N GLY A 99 -16.53 -5.69 -20.36
CA GLY A 99 -16.78 -6.77 -19.41
C GLY A 99 -17.62 -6.28 -18.24
N LYS A 100 -18.38 -7.19 -17.62
CA LYS A 100 -19.19 -6.90 -16.43
C LYS A 100 -18.48 -7.23 -15.11
N VAL A 101 -17.61 -8.23 -15.13
CA VAL A 101 -16.90 -8.77 -13.94
C VAL A 101 -15.42 -8.74 -14.23
N VAL A 102 -14.61 -8.20 -13.32
CA VAL A 102 -13.15 -8.13 -13.44
C VAL A 102 -12.55 -9.53 -13.40
N GLU A 103 -11.74 -9.84 -14.41
CA GLU A 103 -11.07 -11.13 -14.57
C GLU A 103 -9.56 -11.02 -14.28
N MET A 104 -8.87 -12.17 -14.18
CA MET A 104 -7.42 -12.19 -13.93
C MET A 104 -6.63 -11.43 -15.00
N GLU A 105 -7.10 -11.42 -16.25
CA GLU A 105 -6.47 -10.70 -17.35
C GLU A 105 -6.45 -9.19 -17.12
N ASP A 106 -7.53 -8.62 -16.58
CA ASP A 106 -7.62 -7.20 -16.28
C ASP A 106 -6.63 -6.82 -15.17
N VAL A 107 -6.56 -7.63 -14.11
CA VAL A 107 -5.61 -7.42 -13.00
C VAL A 107 -4.17 -7.52 -13.50
N SER A 108 -3.85 -8.54 -14.29
CA SER A 108 -2.50 -8.75 -14.83
C SER A 108 -2.07 -7.59 -15.74
N ARG A 109 -2.98 -7.13 -16.62
CA ARG A 109 -2.73 -5.99 -17.49
C ARG A 109 -2.45 -4.70 -16.71
N VAL A 110 -3.24 -4.43 -15.67
CA VAL A 110 -3.06 -3.22 -14.86
C VAL A 110 -1.79 -3.31 -14.02
N TYR A 111 -1.43 -4.49 -13.54
CA TYR A 111 -0.19 -4.74 -12.82
C TYR A 111 1.06 -4.47 -13.67
N GLU A 112 1.02 -4.77 -14.97
CA GLU A 112 2.10 -4.42 -15.91
C GLU A 112 2.18 -2.92 -16.19
N LEU A 113 1.03 -2.25 -16.25
CA LEU A 113 0.94 -0.82 -16.54
C LEU A 113 1.37 0.05 -15.36
N PHE A 114 0.95 -0.29 -14.15
CA PHE A 114 1.19 0.51 -12.95
C PHE A 114 2.15 -0.19 -12.03
N TRP A 115 3.32 0.40 -11.83
CA TRP A 115 4.37 -0.22 -11.05
C TRP A 115 4.26 0.12 -9.56
N ASP A 116 4.63 -0.83 -8.71
CA ASP A 116 4.78 -0.59 -7.28
C ASP A 116 6.12 0.09 -6.97
N VAL A 117 6.26 0.56 -5.72
CA VAL A 117 7.45 1.29 -5.27
C VAL A 117 8.72 0.41 -5.33
N LYS A 118 8.61 -0.91 -5.08
CA LYS A 118 9.80 -1.78 -5.10
C LYS A 118 10.28 -2.00 -6.52
N ARG A 119 9.39 -2.28 -7.47
CA ARG A 119 9.78 -2.46 -8.89
C ARG A 119 10.30 -1.17 -9.53
N SER A 120 9.65 -0.04 -9.26
CA SER A 120 10.09 1.26 -9.80
C SER A 120 11.48 1.65 -9.29
N THR A 121 11.77 1.42 -8.01
CA THR A 121 13.11 1.69 -7.46
C THR A 121 14.17 0.74 -8.02
N GLN A 122 13.86 -0.56 -8.16
CA GLN A 122 14.78 -1.53 -8.77
C GLN A 122 15.15 -1.16 -10.20
N TYR A 123 14.17 -0.80 -11.03
CA TYR A 123 14.42 -0.42 -12.41
C TYR A 123 15.27 0.84 -12.55
N LEU A 124 15.05 1.85 -11.71
CA LEU A 124 15.90 3.05 -11.69
C LEU A 124 17.35 2.70 -11.31
N ILE A 125 17.55 1.79 -10.35
CA ILE A 125 18.89 1.34 -9.94
C ILE A 125 19.58 0.57 -11.08
N GLU A 126 18.86 -0.30 -11.78
CA GLU A 126 19.40 -1.05 -12.93
C GLU A 126 19.75 -0.12 -14.08
N TYR A 127 18.88 0.82 -14.40
CA TYR A 127 19.12 1.83 -15.43
C TYR A 127 20.34 2.70 -15.10
N GLN A 128 20.48 3.14 -13.84
CA GLN A 128 21.64 3.90 -13.40
C GLN A 128 22.95 3.12 -13.61
N LYS A 129 22.96 1.80 -13.33
CA LYS A 129 24.14 0.95 -13.56
C LYS A 129 24.50 0.84 -15.03
N LEU A 130 23.52 0.70 -15.93
CA LEU A 130 23.76 0.62 -17.37
C LEU A 130 24.36 1.90 -17.94
N VAL A 131 23.91 3.07 -17.46
CA VAL A 131 24.42 4.38 -17.89
C VAL A 131 25.85 4.65 -17.41
N HIS A 132 26.26 4.12 -16.25
CA HIS A 132 27.62 4.32 -15.72
C HIS A 132 28.67 3.34 -16.29
N VAL A 133 28.26 2.39 -17.15
CA VAL A 133 29.14 1.41 -17.80
C VAL A 133 29.47 1.82 -19.26
N GLN A 134 28.89 2.91 -19.76
CA GLN A 134 29.32 3.58 -21.00
C GLN A 134 30.20 4.79 -20.69
#